data_AF-X0S8G6-F1
#
_entry.id   AF-X0S8G6-F1
#
_cell.length_a   1.000
_cell.length_b   1.000
_cell.length_c   1.000
_cell.angle_alpha   90.00
_cell.angle_beta   90.00
_cell.angle_gamma   90.00
#
_symmetry.space_group_name_H-M   'P 1'
#
loop_
_entity.id
_entity.type
_entity.pdbx_description
1 polymer ?
#
loop_
_entity_poly.entity_id
_entity_poly.type
_entity_poly.pdbx_seq_one_letter_code
_entity_poly.pdbx_strand_id
1 'polypeptide(L)' 'LLAMPLTKKGSKIMAAMKGQYGEDKGERVFYASKNKGVISGVDKARHKKMKRQTYMRGRSRM' A
#
# COMPACT_ATOMS: atom_id res chain seq x y z
N LEU A 1 -4.96 -5.36 -13.91
CA LEU A 1 -4.17 -5.05 -12.68
C LEU A 1 -3.75 -6.36 -12.04
N LEU A 2 -2.45 -6.65 -11.94
CA LEU A 2 -1.94 -7.80 -11.19
C LEU A 2 -2.23 -7.57 -9.70
N ALA A 3 -3.12 -8.36 -9.11
CA ALA A 3 -3.53 -8.19 -7.72
C ALA A 3 -2.32 -8.30 -6.78
N MET A 4 -1.98 -7.21 -6.09
CA MET A 4 -0.95 -7.26 -5.04
C MET A 4 -1.43 -8.19 -3.93
N PRO A 5 -0.59 -9.13 -3.45
CA PRO A 5 -1.01 -10.03 -2.39
C PRO A 5 -1.31 -9.22 -1.12
N LEU A 6 -2.56 -9.29 -0.68
CA LEU A 6 -3.02 -8.62 0.54
C LEU A 6 -2.59 -9.39 1.79
N THR A 7 -2.48 -8.66 2.90
CA THR A 7 -2.41 -9.27 4.24
C THR A 7 -3.80 -9.69 4.71
N LYS A 8 -3.90 -10.48 5.79
CA LYS A 8 -5.21 -10.80 6.40
C LYS A 8 -5.99 -9.53 6.77
N LYS A 9 -5.28 -8.50 7.25
CA LYS A 9 -5.84 -7.16 7.53
C LYS A 9 -6.34 -6.51 6.24
N GLY A 10 -5.52 -6.50 5.19
CA GLY A 10 -5.89 -5.93 3.90
C GLY A 10 -7.14 -6.56 3.30
N SER A 11 -7.25 -7.89 3.32
CA SER A 11 -8.43 -8.60 2.81
C SER A 11 -9.71 -8.22 3.56
N LYS A 12 -9.67 -8.10 4.90
CA LYS A 12 -10.82 -7.67 5.70
C LYS A 12 -11.27 -6.25 5.34
N ILE A 13 -10.33 -5.32 5.23
CA ILE A 13 -10.63 -3.92 4.87
C ILE A 13 -11.15 -3.83 3.42
N MET A 14 -10.55 -4.58 2.49
CA MET A 14 -11.01 -4.66 1.10
C MET A 14 -12.46 -5.15 1.02
N ALA A 15 -12.78 -6.24 1.73
CA ALA A 15 -14.14 -6.78 1.76
C ALA A 15 -15.15 -5.76 2.34
N ALA A 16 -14.79 -5.07 3.42
CA ALA A 16 -15.64 -4.03 4.00
C ALA A 16 -15.88 -2.86 3.03
N MET A 17 -14.84 -2.39 2.32
CA MET A 17 -14.98 -1.31 1.35
C MET A 17 -15.80 -1.73 0.12
N LYS A 18 -15.64 -2.98 -0.34
CA LYS A 18 -16.48 -3.54 -1.40
C LYS A 18 -17.94 -3.65 -0.97
N GLY A 19 -18.21 -4.08 0.27
CA GLY A 19 -19.56 -4.09 0.83
C GLY A 19 -20.18 -2.70 0.93
N GLN A 20 -19.39 -1.66 1.25
CA GLN A 20 -19.89 -0.30 1.41
C GLN A 20 -20.06 0.45 0.08
N TYR A 21 -19.14 0.29 -0.86
CA TYR A 21 -19.06 1.11 -2.06
C TYR A 21 -19.34 0.35 -3.36
N GLY A 22 -19.46 -0.98 -3.31
CA GLY A 22 -19.51 -1.86 -4.48
C GLY A 22 -18.12 -2.36 -4.87
N GLU A 23 -18.06 -3.44 -5.66
CA GLU A 23 -16.81 -4.13 -6.04
C GLU A 23 -15.74 -3.17 -6.59
N ASP A 24 -16.07 -2.44 -7.66
CA ASP A 24 -15.12 -1.56 -8.36
C ASP A 24 -14.74 -0.35 -7.53
N LYS A 25 -15.73 0.32 -6.92
CA LYS A 25 -15.50 1.55 -6.17
C LYS A 25 -14.80 1.25 -4.84
N GLY A 26 -15.16 0.15 -4.18
CA GLY A 26 -14.50 -0.31 -2.97
C GLY A 26 -13.02 -0.61 -3.20
N GLU A 27 -12.68 -1.27 -4.30
CA GLU A 27 -11.29 -1.50 -4.68
C GLU A 27 -10.52 -0.19 -4.95
N ARG A 28 -11.14 0.77 -5.67
CA ARG A 28 -10.54 2.10 -5.91
C ARG A 28 -10.29 2.86 -4.61
N VAL A 29 -11.27 2.89 -3.71
CA VAL A 29 -11.16 3.59 -2.41
C VAL A 29 -10.09 2.94 -1.54
N PHE A 30 -9.99 1.61 -1.53
CA PHE A 30 -8.96 0.88 -0.80
C PHE A 30 -7.56 1.28 -1.25
N TYR A 31 -7.27 1.21 -2.56
CA TYR A 31 -5.94 1.54 -3.06
C TYR A 31 -5.61 3.03 -2.96
N ALA A 32 -6.60 3.92 -3.14
CA ALA A 32 -6.41 5.35 -2.90
C ALA A 32 -6.04 5.64 -1.43
N SER A 33 -6.74 4.99 -0.49
CA SER A 33 -6.49 5.13 0.95
C SER A 33 -5.11 4.61 1.34
N LYS A 34 -4.68 3.47 0.76
CA LYS A 34 -3.33 2.92 0.94
C LYS A 34 -2.28 3.91 0.43
N ASN A 35 -2.43 4.39 -0.80
CA ASN A 35 -1.46 5.28 -1.44
C ASN A 35 -1.34 6.62 -0.70
N LYS A 36 -2.44 7.11 -0.13
CA LYS A 36 -2.45 8.30 0.75
C LYS A 36 -1.84 8.04 2.13
N GLY A 37 -1.61 6.78 2.50
CA GLY A 37 -1.07 6.37 3.81
C GLY A 37 -2.10 6.31 4.93
N VAL A 38 -3.40 6.44 4.63
CA VAL A 38 -4.50 6.34 5.62
C VAL A 38 -4.61 4.92 6.17
N ILE A 39 -4.42 3.93 5.30
CA ILE A 39 -4.32 2.51 5.70
C ILE A 39 -2.94 1.97 5.35
N SER A 40 -2.30 1.33 6.32
CA SER A 40 -0.95 0.78 6.19
C SER A 40 -0.90 -0.70 6.59
N GLY A 41 0.11 -1.41 6.07
CA GLY A 41 0.29 -2.86 6.30
C GLY A 41 -0.83 -3.71 5.69
N VAL A 42 -1.51 -3.19 4.66
CA VAL A 42 -2.64 -3.86 4.01
C VAL A 42 -2.20 -4.74 2.84
N ASP A 43 -1.06 -4.46 2.24
CA ASP A 43 -0.42 -5.24 1.20
C ASP A 43 0.91 -5.82 1.70
N LYS A 44 1.27 -6.99 1.17
CA LYS A 44 2.61 -7.56 1.36
C LYS A 44 3.56 -6.78 0.46
N ALA A 45 4.08 -5.67 0.97
CA ALA A 45 5.10 -4.92 0.25
C ALA A 45 6.29 -5.87 -0.06
N ARG A 46 6.64 -5.99 -1.33
CA ARG A 46 7.91 -6.59 -1.75
C ARG A 46 8.99 -5.72 -1.13
N HIS A 47 9.66 -6.21 -0.09
CA HIS A 47 10.62 -5.46 0.72
C HIS A 47 11.69 -4.80 -0.18
N LYS A 48 11.53 -3.51 -0.53
CA LYS A 48 12.66 -2.71 -0.99
C LYS A 48 13.30 -2.14 0.26
N LYS A 49 14.43 -2.73 0.66
CA LYS A 49 15.37 -2.16 1.63
C LYS A 49 15.80 -0.77 1.15
N MET A 50 15.06 0.26 1.52
CA MET A 50 15.43 1.65 1.28
C MET A 50 16.45 2.11 2.34
N LYS A 51 17.62 1.45 2.38
CA LYS A 51 18.78 1.92 3.14
C LYS A 51 19.83 2.63 2.25
N ARG A 52 19.68 2.63 0.91
CA ARG A 52 20.67 3.24 -0.02
C ARG A 52 20.47 4.74 -0.27
N GLN A 53 19.26 5.27 -0.15
CA GLN A 53 18.97 6.64 -0.60
C GLN A 53 19.47 7.72 0.38
N THR A 54 19.46 7.43 1.68
CA THR A 54 20.05 8.31 2.72
C THR A 54 21.58 8.31 2.68
N TYR A 55 22.21 7.17 2.37
CA TYR A 55 23.67 7.05 2.29
C TYR A 55 24.28 7.81 1.09
N MET A 56 23.58 7.87 -0.05
CA MET A 56 24.08 8.54 -1.26
C MET A 56 23.84 10.06 -1.27
N ARG A 57 22.77 10.57 -0.62
CA ARG A 57 22.55 12.03 -0.52
C ARG A 57 23.49 12.74 0.45
N GLY A 58 23.98 12.06 1.49
CA GLY A 58 24.95 12.62 2.44
C GLY A 58 26.35 12.82 1.84
N ARG A 59 26.78 11.91 0.94
CA ARG A 59 28.13 11.92 0.36
C ARG A 59 28.30 12.85 -0.85
N SER A 60 27.21 13.36 -1.41
CA SER A 60 27.28 14.34 -2.51
C SER A 60 27.45 15.78 -2.01
N ARG A 61 27.49 15.98 -0.68
CA ARG A 61 27.65 17.29 -0.01
C ARG A 61 28.94 17.37 0.83
N MET A 62 29.85 16.41 0.68
CA MET A 62 31.18 16.38 1.30
C MET A 62 32.24 16.36 0.21
#